data_AF-A0A949IPA7-F1
#
_entry.id   AF-A0A949IPA7-F1
#
_cell.length_a   1.000
_cell.length_b   1.000
_cell.length_c   1.000
_cell.angle_alpha   90.00
_cell.angle_beta   90.00
_cell.angle_gamma   90.00
#
_symmetry.space_group_name_H-M   'P 1'
#
loop_
_entity.id
_entity.type
_entity.pdbx_description
1 polymer ?
#
loop_
_entity_poly.entity_id
_entity_poly.type
_entity_poly.pdbx_seq_one_letter_code
_entity_poly.pdbx_strand_id
1 'polypeptide(L)'
;MATPATEAGGATVRPGGGMSGAAGIGRVNTPYVAFKPYLPGELIGGSIPYIAGKEEEGVWNAAAQACGTERVHYCYTIDDGRCWYLATPSSALASNPDSWCPLAAALPGNSEYWDKQTVYIYESEGAAGALRWDQDTGRLQIYLGVARTILPRIQSMEANFVTINAETAKPVAWKNRALNQERLARMLVKGMFYLGTISLVFSLLVWVGAYSLANSLTPKLDQARAVAAQATNSLMVDAANALQVDTDRYLARIIELLNVNSSFGGILTRYEVNDGKVEWTALIPSAVQPGQLHATAIGMKEGMIEVKGTN
;
A
#
# COMPACT_ATOMS: atom_id res chain seq x y z
N MET A 1 6.72 12.65 -74.21
CA MET A 1 6.42 12.92 -72.79
C MET A 1 4.92 12.76 -72.58
N ALA A 2 4.54 12.18 -71.44
CA ALA A 2 3.19 11.90 -70.92
C ALA A 2 2.53 10.56 -71.32
N THR A 3 2.72 9.60 -70.41
CA THR A 3 1.97 8.35 -70.12
C THR A 3 0.59 8.67 -69.46
N PRO A 4 -0.32 7.67 -69.30
CA PRO A 4 -1.77 7.84 -69.17
C PRO A 4 -2.26 7.99 -67.72
N ALA A 5 -3.52 8.44 -67.57
CA ALA A 5 -4.26 8.41 -66.32
C ALA A 5 -5.18 7.18 -66.27
N THR A 6 -4.92 6.31 -65.30
CA THR A 6 -5.71 5.13 -64.92
C THR A 6 -6.85 5.54 -63.99
N GLU A 7 -8.09 5.28 -64.38
CA GLU A 7 -9.26 5.41 -63.51
C GLU A 7 -9.30 4.22 -62.53
N ALA A 8 -9.07 4.49 -61.25
CA ALA A 8 -9.32 3.57 -60.15
C ALA A 8 -10.71 3.85 -59.57
N GLY A 9 -11.64 2.91 -59.79
CA GLY A 9 -12.96 2.92 -59.16
C GLY A 9 -12.85 2.71 -57.66
N GLY A 10 -13.08 3.79 -56.91
CA GLY A 10 -13.11 3.78 -55.45
C GLY A 10 -14.33 3.03 -54.91
N ALA A 11 -14.08 1.99 -54.13
CA ALA A 11 -15.08 1.34 -53.30
C ALA A 11 -15.60 2.35 -52.27
N THR A 12 -16.91 2.62 -52.32
CA THR A 12 -17.64 3.45 -51.38
C THR A 12 -17.71 2.74 -50.03
N VAL A 13 -16.89 3.18 -49.08
CA VAL A 13 -16.98 2.79 -47.67
C VAL A 13 -18.33 3.28 -47.13
N ARG A 14 -19.25 2.35 -46.85
CA ARG A 14 -20.50 2.65 -46.16
C ARG A 14 -20.21 3.06 -44.71
N PRO A 15 -20.81 4.16 -44.19
CA PRO A 15 -20.71 4.49 -42.78
C PRO A 15 -21.59 3.52 -41.98
N GLY A 16 -20.96 2.60 -41.25
CA GLY A 16 -21.64 1.78 -40.26
C GLY A 16 -22.10 2.64 -39.09
N GLY A 17 -23.41 2.83 -38.98
CA GLY A 17 -24.08 3.52 -37.88
C GLY A 17 -23.77 2.88 -36.53
N GLY A 18 -23.61 3.74 -35.52
CA GLY A 18 -23.28 3.36 -34.16
C GLY A 18 -24.46 2.92 -33.29
N MET A 19 -24.12 2.84 -31.99
CA MET A 19 -24.88 2.41 -30.81
C MET A 19 -24.79 0.89 -30.53
N SER A 20 -24.50 0.43 -29.32
CA SER A 20 -24.77 1.01 -28.00
C SER A 20 -23.61 0.78 -27.03
N GLY A 21 -23.25 1.85 -26.31
CA GLY A 21 -22.38 1.78 -25.14
C GLY A 21 -23.15 1.29 -23.92
N ALA A 22 -22.62 0.25 -23.28
CA ALA A 22 -22.84 0.01 -21.86
C ALA A 22 -21.47 0.17 -21.17
N ALA A 23 -21.33 1.28 -20.45
CA ALA A 23 -20.17 1.59 -19.63
C ALA A 23 -20.08 0.59 -18.47
N GLY A 24 -19.34 -0.50 -18.69
CA GLY A 24 -18.88 -1.44 -17.67
C GLY A 24 -17.41 -1.21 -17.38
N ILE A 25 -17.11 -0.87 -16.14
CA ILE A 25 -15.77 -0.63 -15.58
C ILE A 25 -14.79 -1.74 -16.00
N GLY A 26 -13.67 -1.37 -16.64
CA GLY A 26 -12.48 -2.22 -16.72
C GLY A 26 -12.20 -3.00 -18.02
N ARG A 27 -12.86 -2.72 -19.16
CA ARG A 27 -12.39 -3.28 -20.44
C ARG A 27 -11.14 -2.54 -20.89
N VAL A 28 -9.97 -3.17 -20.69
CA VAL A 28 -8.75 -2.82 -21.41
C VAL A 28 -9.09 -2.95 -22.89
N ASN A 29 -9.24 -1.82 -23.59
CA ASN A 29 -9.26 -1.79 -25.05
C ASN A 29 -7.91 -2.33 -25.52
N THR A 30 -7.83 -3.65 -25.74
CA THR A 30 -6.69 -4.22 -26.43
C THR A 30 -6.58 -3.51 -27.77
N PRO A 31 -5.43 -2.89 -28.09
CA PRO A 31 -5.21 -2.33 -29.42
C PRO A 31 -5.50 -3.41 -30.45
N TYR A 32 -5.97 -3.03 -31.65
CA TYR A 32 -6.20 -3.94 -32.77
C TYR A 32 -4.88 -4.63 -33.15
N VAL A 33 -4.51 -5.68 -32.41
CA VAL A 33 -3.51 -6.65 -32.84
C VAL A 33 -4.11 -7.31 -34.07
N ALA A 34 -3.32 -7.44 -35.14
CA ALA A 34 -3.75 -8.13 -36.34
C ALA A 34 -4.04 -9.60 -36.00
N PHE A 35 -5.28 -9.90 -35.62
CA PHE A 35 -5.70 -11.25 -35.30
C PHE A 35 -5.60 -12.09 -36.56
N LYS A 36 -4.88 -13.22 -36.48
CA LYS A 36 -4.81 -14.15 -37.61
C LYS A 36 -6.12 -14.95 -37.69
N PRO A 37 -6.71 -15.11 -38.88
CA PRO A 37 -7.87 -15.97 -39.02
C PRO A 37 -7.46 -17.42 -38.75
N TYR A 38 -8.20 -18.08 -37.86
CA TYR A 38 -7.99 -19.48 -37.52
C TYR A 38 -9.33 -20.16 -37.29
N LEU A 39 -9.50 -21.36 -37.83
CA LEU A 39 -10.67 -22.19 -37.57
C LEU A 39 -10.32 -23.24 -36.50
N PRO A 40 -10.88 -23.14 -35.29
CA PRO A 40 -10.64 -24.13 -34.25
C PRO A 40 -11.24 -25.49 -34.65
N GLY A 41 -10.53 -26.58 -34.36
CA GLY A 41 -11.03 -27.94 -34.61
C GLY A 41 -12.26 -28.31 -33.77
N GLU A 42 -12.43 -27.65 -32.62
CA GLU A 42 -13.58 -27.81 -31.73
C GLU A 42 -14.28 -26.46 -31.57
N LEU A 43 -15.32 -26.23 -32.37
CA LEU A 43 -16.15 -25.02 -32.34
C LEU A 43 -17.60 -25.42 -32.10
N ILE A 44 -18.22 -24.77 -31.13
CA ILE A 44 -19.60 -25.04 -30.74
C ILE A 44 -20.41 -23.76 -30.96
N GLY A 45 -21.58 -23.92 -31.57
CA GLY A 45 -22.55 -22.86 -31.76
C GLY A 45 -23.78 -23.12 -30.93
N GLY A 46 -24.36 -22.05 -30.40
CA GLY A 46 -25.61 -22.14 -29.68
C GLY A 46 -26.37 -20.83 -29.66
N SER A 47 -27.54 -20.90 -29.07
CA SER A 47 -28.41 -19.75 -28.82
C SER A 47 -28.96 -19.82 -27.40
N ILE A 48 -28.97 -18.69 -26.70
CA ILE A 48 -29.66 -18.54 -25.42
C ILE A 48 -30.67 -17.38 -25.50
N PRO A 49 -31.73 -17.37 -24.67
CA PRO A 49 -32.61 -16.22 -24.58
C PRO A 49 -31.84 -14.98 -24.08
N TYR A 50 -32.15 -13.82 -24.66
CA TYR A 50 -31.56 -12.55 -24.24
C TYR A 50 -32.17 -12.10 -22.91
N ILE A 51 -31.31 -11.85 -21.92
CA ILE A 51 -31.67 -11.24 -20.63
C ILE A 51 -30.72 -10.07 -20.42
N ALA A 52 -31.28 -8.85 -20.40
CA ALA A 52 -30.51 -7.62 -20.27
C ALA A 52 -29.60 -7.65 -19.01
N GLY A 53 -28.31 -7.39 -19.21
CA GLY A 53 -27.30 -7.34 -18.13
C GLY A 53 -26.78 -8.71 -17.66
N LYS A 54 -27.32 -9.82 -18.16
CA LYS A 54 -26.84 -11.19 -17.89
C LYS A 54 -26.43 -11.94 -19.14
N GLU A 55 -26.25 -11.24 -20.26
CA GLU A 55 -25.94 -11.86 -21.55
C GLU A 55 -24.59 -12.56 -21.50
N GLU A 56 -23.56 -11.87 -21.00
CA GLU A 56 -22.20 -12.38 -20.97
C GLU A 56 -22.08 -13.61 -20.05
N GLU A 57 -22.74 -13.58 -18.89
CA GLU A 57 -22.78 -14.68 -17.94
C GLU A 57 -23.57 -15.89 -18.49
N GLY A 58 -24.73 -15.63 -19.11
CA GLY A 58 -25.54 -16.67 -19.73
C GLY A 58 -24.80 -17.37 -20.87
N VAL A 59 -24.13 -16.61 -21.74
CA VAL A 59 -23.35 -17.16 -22.86
C VAL A 59 -22.17 -17.96 -22.31
N TRP A 60 -21.45 -17.43 -21.33
CA TRP A 60 -20.32 -18.14 -20.73
C TRP A 60 -20.74 -19.46 -20.09
N ASN A 61 -21.85 -19.49 -19.34
CA ASN A 61 -22.37 -20.72 -18.73
C ASN A 61 -22.75 -21.77 -19.78
N ALA A 62 -23.47 -21.35 -20.83
CA ALA A 62 -23.86 -22.24 -21.92
C ALA A 62 -22.64 -22.76 -22.72
N ALA A 63 -21.68 -21.89 -22.98
CA ALA A 63 -20.42 -22.24 -23.62
C ALA A 63 -19.59 -23.21 -22.77
N ALA A 64 -19.46 -22.95 -21.46
CA ALA A 64 -18.69 -23.79 -20.56
C ALA A 64 -19.31 -25.19 -20.43
N GLN A 65 -20.63 -25.26 -20.33
CA GLN A 65 -21.36 -26.53 -20.30
C GLN A 65 -21.18 -27.31 -21.61
N ALA A 66 -21.27 -26.64 -22.76
CA ALA A 66 -21.15 -27.31 -24.05
C ALA A 66 -19.71 -27.75 -24.36
N CYS A 67 -18.71 -26.96 -23.98
CA CYS A 67 -17.30 -27.31 -24.13
C CYS A 67 -16.80 -28.29 -23.03
N GLY A 68 -17.59 -28.54 -21.97
CA GLY A 68 -17.17 -29.36 -20.84
C GLY A 68 -16.04 -28.76 -20.00
N THR A 69 -15.78 -27.45 -20.11
CA THR A 69 -14.69 -26.76 -19.39
C THR A 69 -15.05 -25.30 -19.15
N GLU A 70 -14.61 -24.73 -18.04
CA GLU A 70 -14.78 -23.30 -17.75
C GLU A 70 -13.84 -22.40 -18.56
N ARG A 71 -12.74 -22.98 -19.07
CA ARG A 71 -11.70 -22.28 -19.84
C ARG A 71 -12.10 -22.20 -21.30
N VAL A 72 -13.11 -21.38 -21.60
CA VAL A 72 -13.63 -21.18 -22.96
C VAL A 72 -13.30 -19.81 -23.52
N HIS A 73 -13.06 -19.78 -24.83
CA HIS A 73 -13.08 -18.57 -25.63
C HIS A 73 -14.43 -18.51 -26.34
N TYR A 74 -15.12 -17.39 -26.22
CA TYR A 74 -16.44 -17.23 -26.81
C TYR A 74 -16.62 -15.86 -27.43
N CYS A 75 -17.48 -15.78 -28.43
CA CYS A 75 -17.99 -14.54 -28.98
C CYS A 75 -19.51 -14.65 -29.11
N TYR A 76 -20.21 -13.53 -29.03
CA TYR A 76 -21.66 -13.52 -29.15
C TYR A 76 -22.16 -12.24 -29.78
N THR A 77 -23.33 -12.34 -30.41
CA THR A 77 -24.14 -11.22 -30.87
C THR A 77 -25.55 -11.36 -30.35
N ILE A 78 -26.28 -10.25 -30.29
CA ILE A 78 -27.65 -10.19 -29.79
C ILE A 78 -28.54 -9.83 -30.96
N ASP A 79 -29.52 -10.68 -31.25
CA ASP A 79 -30.46 -10.50 -32.36
C ASP A 79 -31.75 -11.27 -32.09
N ASP A 80 -32.90 -10.70 -32.46
CA ASP A 80 -34.24 -11.28 -32.25
C ASP A 80 -34.51 -11.78 -30.81
N GLY A 81 -34.05 -11.03 -29.80
CA GLY A 81 -34.23 -11.40 -28.39
C GLY A 81 -33.47 -12.68 -27.99
N ARG A 82 -32.45 -13.08 -28.74
CA ARG A 82 -31.55 -14.19 -28.43
C ARG A 82 -30.09 -13.75 -28.51
N CYS A 83 -29.24 -14.38 -27.70
CA CYS A 83 -27.80 -14.28 -27.86
C CYS A 83 -27.32 -15.48 -28.66
N TRP A 84 -26.80 -15.21 -29.86
CA TRP A 84 -26.12 -16.19 -30.70
C TRP A 84 -24.66 -16.21 -30.32
N TYR A 85 -24.11 -17.38 -30.03
CA TYR A 85 -22.73 -17.48 -29.59
C TYR A 85 -21.97 -18.58 -30.31
N LEU A 86 -20.66 -18.35 -30.43
CA LEU A 86 -19.68 -19.35 -30.81
C LEU A 86 -18.70 -19.50 -29.66
N ALA A 87 -18.35 -20.74 -29.34
CA ALA A 87 -17.43 -21.06 -28.27
C ALA A 87 -16.45 -22.14 -28.70
N THR A 88 -15.23 -22.04 -28.18
CA THR A 88 -14.19 -23.04 -28.37
C THR A 88 -13.42 -23.22 -27.05
N PRO A 89 -13.02 -24.44 -26.67
CA PRO A 89 -12.21 -24.64 -25.49
C PRO A 89 -10.82 -24.02 -25.70
N SER A 90 -10.20 -23.54 -24.62
CA SER A 90 -8.87 -22.90 -24.70
C SER A 90 -7.77 -23.85 -25.20
N SER A 91 -7.95 -25.17 -25.06
CA SER A 91 -7.05 -26.20 -25.60
C SER A 91 -6.97 -26.14 -27.13
N ALA A 92 -8.08 -25.88 -27.82
CA ALA A 92 -8.13 -25.81 -29.28
C ALA A 92 -7.44 -24.55 -29.84
N LEU A 93 -7.27 -23.51 -29.01
CA LEU A 93 -6.58 -22.26 -29.37
C LEU A 93 -5.14 -22.19 -28.83
N ALA A 94 -4.61 -23.26 -28.24
CA ALA A 94 -3.28 -23.26 -27.64
C ALA A 94 -2.15 -22.96 -28.64
N SER A 95 -2.30 -23.41 -29.89
CA SER A 95 -1.35 -23.15 -30.98
C SER A 95 -1.48 -21.75 -31.59
N ASN A 96 -2.65 -21.12 -31.46
CA ASN A 96 -2.96 -19.83 -32.08
C ASN A 96 -3.72 -18.92 -31.09
N PRO A 97 -3.06 -18.38 -30.05
CA PRO A 97 -3.70 -17.61 -29.00
C PRO A 97 -4.22 -16.23 -29.46
N ASP A 98 -3.53 -15.59 -30.41
CA ASP A 98 -3.90 -14.28 -30.98
C ASP A 98 -4.66 -14.44 -32.30
N SER A 99 -5.62 -15.36 -32.32
CA SER A 99 -6.45 -15.64 -33.48
C SER A 99 -7.90 -15.20 -33.30
N TRP A 100 -8.65 -15.19 -34.39
CA TRP A 100 -10.09 -14.98 -34.39
C TRP A 100 -10.74 -15.99 -35.34
N CYS A 101 -12.02 -16.31 -35.10
CA CYS A 101 -12.76 -17.24 -35.96
C CYS A 101 -13.53 -16.49 -37.04
N PRO A 102 -13.28 -16.75 -38.34
CA PRO A 102 -14.02 -16.13 -39.43
C PRO A 102 -15.53 -16.40 -39.40
N LEU A 103 -15.96 -17.57 -38.89
CA LEU A 103 -17.39 -17.87 -38.70
C LEU A 103 -18.08 -16.91 -37.72
N ALA A 104 -17.33 -16.24 -36.83
CA ALA A 104 -17.90 -15.21 -35.96
C ALA A 104 -18.37 -13.98 -36.76
N ALA A 105 -17.74 -13.67 -37.90
CA ALA A 105 -18.18 -12.56 -38.76
C ALA A 105 -19.52 -12.83 -39.44
N ALA A 106 -19.96 -14.09 -39.51
CA ALA A 106 -21.26 -14.48 -40.03
C ALA A 106 -22.38 -14.41 -38.98
N LEU A 107 -22.07 -14.13 -37.70
CA LEU A 107 -23.13 -13.95 -36.70
C LEU A 107 -23.96 -12.68 -36.99
N PRO A 108 -25.26 -12.66 -36.62
CA PRO A 108 -26.14 -11.52 -36.84
C PRO A 108 -25.54 -10.21 -36.32
N GLY A 109 -25.54 -9.18 -37.15
CA GLY A 109 -24.98 -7.86 -36.84
C GLY A 109 -23.49 -7.67 -37.16
N ASN A 110 -22.80 -8.70 -37.66
CA ASN A 110 -21.41 -8.59 -38.11
C ASN A 110 -21.30 -8.40 -39.63
N SER A 111 -20.07 -8.20 -40.14
CA SER A 111 -19.81 -7.71 -41.50
C SER A 111 -20.23 -8.66 -42.62
N GLU A 112 -20.19 -9.98 -42.38
CA GLU A 112 -20.45 -11.01 -43.40
C GLU A 112 -21.84 -11.63 -43.24
N TYR A 113 -22.64 -11.15 -42.29
CA TYR A 113 -24.01 -11.61 -42.11
C TYR A 113 -24.94 -11.03 -43.18
N TRP A 114 -25.73 -11.89 -43.81
CA TRP A 114 -26.73 -11.55 -44.83
C TRP A 114 -28.12 -11.95 -44.33
N ASP A 115 -28.33 -13.23 -44.05
CA ASP A 115 -29.62 -13.79 -43.66
C ASP A 115 -29.47 -15.13 -42.93
N LYS A 116 -30.52 -15.57 -42.23
CA LYS A 116 -30.51 -16.83 -41.45
C LYS A 116 -30.70 -18.07 -42.33
N GLN A 117 -31.12 -17.94 -43.59
CA GLN A 117 -31.39 -19.08 -44.46
C GLN A 117 -30.11 -19.54 -45.20
N THR A 118 -29.16 -18.63 -45.37
CA THR A 118 -27.86 -18.92 -45.98
C THR A 118 -26.93 -19.70 -45.05
N VAL A 119 -26.18 -20.63 -45.64
CA VAL A 119 -25.11 -21.38 -44.99
C VAL A 119 -23.79 -20.66 -45.19
N TYR A 120 -23.13 -20.30 -44.09
CA TYR A 120 -21.84 -19.62 -44.14
C TYR A 120 -20.72 -20.64 -44.09
N ILE A 121 -19.81 -20.60 -45.05
CA ILE A 121 -18.70 -21.55 -45.16
C ILE A 121 -17.39 -20.79 -45.02
N TYR A 122 -16.45 -21.35 -44.28
CA TYR A 122 -15.07 -20.91 -44.26
C TYR A 122 -14.14 -22.10 -44.45
N GLU A 123 -13.17 -21.96 -45.35
CA GLU A 123 -12.15 -22.98 -45.63
C GLU A 123 -10.76 -22.44 -45.28
N SER A 124 -9.96 -23.25 -44.59
CA SER A 124 -8.58 -22.93 -44.21
C SER A 124 -7.75 -24.20 -44.12
N GLU A 125 -6.64 -24.25 -44.85
CA GLU A 125 -5.61 -25.31 -44.78
C GLU A 125 -6.16 -26.76 -44.83
N GLY A 126 -7.22 -26.98 -45.62
CA GLY A 126 -7.87 -28.29 -45.79
C GLY A 126 -8.94 -28.63 -44.74
N ALA A 127 -9.10 -27.81 -43.70
CA ALA A 127 -10.27 -27.83 -42.83
C ALA A 127 -11.34 -26.87 -43.37
N ALA A 128 -12.60 -27.23 -43.17
CA ALA A 128 -13.72 -26.34 -43.41
C ALA A 128 -14.65 -26.30 -42.20
N GLY A 129 -15.26 -25.16 -42.02
CA GLY A 129 -16.31 -24.93 -41.05
C GLY A 129 -17.51 -24.35 -41.76
N ALA A 130 -18.69 -24.83 -41.42
CA ALA A 130 -19.93 -24.27 -41.91
C ALA A 130 -20.90 -23.97 -40.79
N LEU A 131 -21.59 -22.85 -40.91
CA LEU A 131 -22.51 -22.32 -39.93
C LEU A 131 -23.87 -22.15 -40.58
N ARG A 132 -24.89 -22.72 -39.97
CA ARG A 132 -26.27 -22.70 -40.46
C ARG A 132 -27.24 -22.46 -39.31
N TRP A 133 -28.31 -21.73 -39.57
CA TRP A 133 -29.49 -21.76 -38.71
C TRP A 133 -30.48 -22.79 -39.23
N ASP A 134 -30.89 -23.68 -38.34
CA ASP A 134 -31.96 -24.62 -38.63
C ASP A 134 -33.30 -23.86 -38.70
N GLN A 135 -34.02 -24.01 -39.79
CA GLN A 135 -35.29 -23.28 -40.00
C GLN A 135 -36.42 -23.82 -39.13
N ASP A 136 -36.37 -25.11 -38.80
CA ASP A 136 -37.42 -25.78 -38.04
C ASP A 136 -37.27 -25.50 -36.54
N THR A 137 -36.03 -25.59 -36.03
CA THR A 137 -35.76 -25.44 -34.59
C THR A 137 -35.27 -24.06 -34.19
N GLY A 138 -34.87 -23.23 -35.16
CA GLY A 138 -34.23 -21.94 -34.91
C GLY A 138 -32.90 -22.07 -34.16
N ARG A 139 -32.23 -23.24 -34.21
CA ARG A 139 -30.96 -23.47 -33.52
C ARG A 139 -29.79 -23.23 -34.45
N LEU A 140 -28.71 -22.68 -33.89
CA LEU A 140 -27.43 -22.57 -34.58
C LEU A 140 -26.77 -23.95 -34.64
N GLN A 141 -26.45 -24.40 -35.85
CA GLN A 141 -25.72 -25.64 -36.10
C GLN A 141 -24.39 -25.33 -36.75
N ILE A 142 -23.33 -25.98 -36.27
CA ILE A 142 -21.98 -25.86 -36.84
C ILE A 142 -21.54 -27.22 -37.32
N TYR A 143 -21.01 -27.26 -38.54
CA TYR A 143 -20.38 -28.41 -39.14
C TYR A 143 -18.88 -28.14 -39.25
N LEU A 144 -18.07 -28.94 -38.59
CA LEU A 144 -16.60 -28.88 -38.66
C LEU A 144 -16.06 -30.19 -39.21
N GLY A 145 -14.96 -30.10 -39.97
CA GLY A 145 -14.38 -31.25 -40.62
C GLY A 145 -13.48 -30.86 -41.78
N VAL A 146 -13.22 -31.83 -42.65
CA VAL A 146 -12.38 -31.63 -43.84
C VAL A 146 -13.23 -30.99 -44.94
N ALA A 147 -12.66 -30.07 -45.72
CA ALA A 147 -13.38 -29.37 -46.80
C ALA A 147 -14.12 -30.32 -47.75
N ARG A 148 -13.46 -31.42 -48.13
CA ARG A 148 -14.00 -32.45 -49.03
C ARG A 148 -15.25 -33.18 -48.53
N THR A 149 -15.53 -33.19 -47.23
CA THR A 149 -16.71 -33.87 -46.66
C THR A 149 -17.84 -32.92 -46.33
N ILE A 150 -17.52 -31.67 -46.01
CA ILE A 150 -18.52 -30.65 -45.64
C ILE A 150 -19.22 -30.09 -46.88
N LEU A 151 -18.46 -29.77 -47.92
CA LEU A 151 -19.03 -29.11 -49.10
C LEU A 151 -20.12 -29.95 -49.78
N PRO A 152 -19.93 -31.27 -50.04
CA PRO A 152 -21.00 -32.09 -50.61
C PRO A 152 -22.23 -32.20 -49.70
N ARG A 153 -22.01 -32.24 -48.38
CA ARG A 153 -23.09 -32.29 -47.39
C ARG A 153 -23.92 -31.02 -47.40
N ILE A 154 -23.31 -29.85 -47.57
CA ILE A 154 -24.04 -28.58 -47.67
C ILE A 154 -24.75 -28.46 -49.01
N GLN A 155 -24.12 -28.89 -50.10
CA GLN A 155 -24.76 -28.91 -51.42
C GLN A 155 -26.03 -29.76 -51.43
N SER A 156 -26.03 -30.90 -50.73
CA SER A 156 -27.23 -31.73 -50.57
C SER A 156 -28.36 -31.09 -49.74
N MET A 157 -28.09 -29.98 -49.04
CA MET A 157 -29.10 -29.27 -48.23
C MET A 157 -29.89 -28.22 -49.02
N GLU A 158 -29.59 -28.02 -50.32
CA GLU A 158 -30.27 -27.09 -51.22
C GLU A 158 -30.39 -25.64 -50.68
N ALA A 159 -29.49 -25.25 -49.78
CA ALA A 159 -29.44 -23.90 -49.23
C ALA A 159 -28.44 -23.04 -50.00
N ASN A 160 -28.74 -21.75 -50.11
CA ASN A 160 -27.75 -20.77 -50.57
C ASN A 160 -26.56 -20.80 -49.61
N PHE A 161 -25.34 -20.73 -50.13
CA PHE A 161 -24.14 -20.67 -49.31
C PHE A 161 -23.26 -19.50 -49.70
N VAL A 162 -22.63 -18.90 -48.70
CA VAL A 162 -21.70 -17.78 -48.85
C VAL A 162 -20.38 -18.16 -48.22
N THR A 163 -19.31 -18.02 -48.99
CA THR A 163 -17.95 -18.24 -48.49
C THR A 163 -17.45 -16.96 -47.82
N ILE A 164 -17.09 -17.07 -46.54
CA ILE A 164 -16.54 -15.95 -45.77
C ILE A 164 -15.11 -15.70 -46.24
N ASN A 165 -14.83 -14.46 -46.63
CA ASN A 165 -13.46 -14.02 -46.88
C ASN A 165 -12.86 -13.42 -45.60
N ALA A 166 -11.85 -14.11 -45.05
CA ALA A 166 -11.18 -13.69 -43.82
C ALA A 166 -10.36 -12.39 -43.96
N GLU A 167 -9.97 -11.99 -45.17
CA GLU A 167 -9.18 -10.78 -45.41
C GLU A 167 -10.03 -9.51 -45.42
N THR A 168 -11.30 -9.62 -45.85
CA THR A 168 -12.24 -8.50 -45.92
C THR A 168 -13.10 -8.37 -44.67
N ALA A 169 -13.33 -9.48 -43.98
CA ALA A 169 -14.18 -9.53 -42.80
C ALA A 169 -13.57 -8.78 -41.61
N LYS A 170 -14.43 -8.09 -40.83
CA LYS A 170 -13.99 -7.40 -39.62
C LYS A 170 -13.67 -8.43 -38.53
N PRO A 171 -12.43 -8.45 -37.98
CA PRO A 171 -12.07 -9.45 -36.98
C PRO A 171 -12.87 -9.25 -35.69
N VAL A 172 -13.45 -10.35 -35.19
CA VAL A 172 -14.19 -10.40 -33.92
C VAL A 172 -13.33 -11.05 -32.86
N ALA A 173 -12.90 -10.27 -31.86
CA ALA A 173 -12.04 -10.77 -30.80
C ALA A 173 -12.77 -11.77 -29.89
N TRP A 174 -12.07 -12.84 -29.52
CA TRP A 174 -12.54 -13.78 -28.51
C TRP A 174 -12.61 -13.12 -27.12
N LYS A 175 -13.67 -13.43 -26.38
CA LYS A 175 -13.78 -13.12 -24.95
C LYS A 175 -13.35 -14.35 -24.14
N ASN A 176 -12.55 -14.14 -23.10
CA ASN A 176 -12.14 -15.19 -22.18
C ASN A 176 -12.19 -14.67 -20.73
N ARG A 177 -13.07 -15.26 -19.92
CA ARG A 177 -13.25 -14.88 -18.51
C ARG A 177 -12.11 -15.40 -17.64
N ALA A 178 -11.70 -16.66 -17.84
CA ALA A 178 -10.63 -17.30 -17.07
C ALA A 178 -9.29 -16.57 -17.27
N LEU A 179 -8.97 -16.18 -18.50
CA LEU A 179 -7.76 -15.40 -18.80
C LEU A 179 -7.76 -14.04 -18.10
N ASN A 180 -8.91 -13.35 -18.08
CA ASN A 180 -9.04 -12.08 -17.38
C ASN A 180 -8.88 -12.25 -15.87
N GLN A 181 -9.48 -13.30 -15.29
CA GLN A 181 -9.31 -13.64 -13.87
C GLN A 181 -7.84 -13.96 -13.55
N GLU A 182 -7.15 -14.73 -14.39
CA GLU A 182 -5.72 -15.03 -14.22
C GLU A 182 -4.84 -13.79 -14.38
N ARG A 183 -5.20 -12.85 -15.27
CA ARG A 183 -4.49 -11.57 -15.41
C ARG A 183 -4.68 -10.70 -14.17
N LEU A 184 -5.91 -10.60 -13.67
CA LEU A 184 -6.22 -9.88 -12.43
C LEU A 184 -5.51 -10.52 -11.23
N ALA A 185 -5.52 -11.84 -11.11
CA ALA A 185 -4.80 -12.57 -10.07
C ALA A 185 -3.29 -12.32 -10.16
N ARG A 186 -2.70 -12.37 -11.36
CA ARG A 186 -1.27 -12.05 -11.57
C ARG A 186 -0.95 -10.60 -11.20
N MET A 187 -1.81 -9.65 -11.54
CA MET A 187 -1.64 -8.25 -11.14
C MET A 187 -1.75 -8.07 -9.63
N LEU A 188 -2.70 -8.75 -8.99
CA LEU A 188 -2.89 -8.71 -7.54
C LEU A 188 -1.69 -9.29 -6.80
N VAL A 189 -1.17 -10.44 -7.24
CA VAL A 189 0.05 -11.05 -6.67
C VAL A 189 1.25 -10.11 -6.81
N LYS A 190 1.44 -9.49 -7.99
CA LYS A 190 2.47 -8.46 -8.19
C LYS A 190 2.28 -7.28 -7.25
N GLY A 191 1.04 -6.80 -7.11
CA GLY A 191 0.69 -5.70 -6.20
C GLY A 191 1.01 -6.02 -4.74
N MET A 192 0.64 -7.21 -4.26
CA MET A 192 0.97 -7.68 -2.91
C MET A 192 2.47 -7.75 -2.69
N PHE A 193 3.24 -8.24 -3.67
CA PHE A 193 4.69 -8.30 -3.58
C PHE A 193 5.34 -6.91 -3.47
N TYR A 194 4.88 -5.95 -4.28
CA TYR A 194 5.35 -4.56 -4.19
C TYR A 194 5.02 -3.92 -2.85
N LEU A 195 3.78 -4.07 -2.37
CA LEU A 195 3.38 -3.54 -1.07
C LEU A 195 4.17 -4.18 0.08
N GLY A 196 4.40 -5.49 0.03
CA GLY A 196 5.23 -6.19 1.01
C GLY A 196 6.68 -5.69 1.02
N THR A 197 7.26 -5.46 -0.17
CA THR A 197 8.61 -4.94 -0.29
C THR A 197 8.71 -3.51 0.24
N ILE A 198 7.73 -2.65 -0.06
CA ILE A 198 7.67 -1.29 0.49
C ILE A 198 7.57 -1.32 2.01
N SER A 199 6.71 -2.17 2.57
CA SER A 199 6.56 -2.32 4.02
C SER A 199 7.87 -2.77 4.68
N LEU A 200 8.60 -3.69 4.06
CA LEU A 200 9.87 -4.19 4.57
C LEU A 200 10.95 -3.10 4.53
N VAL A 201 11.06 -2.37 3.42
CA VAL A 201 11.98 -1.23 3.29
C VAL A 201 11.65 -0.15 4.32
N PHE A 202 10.36 0.15 4.52
CA PHE A 202 9.92 1.13 5.52
C PHE A 202 10.28 0.69 6.94
N SER A 203 10.04 -0.57 7.30
CA SER A 203 10.43 -1.10 8.61
C SER A 203 11.94 -1.02 8.83
N LEU A 204 12.74 -1.29 7.79
CA LEU A 204 14.19 -1.21 7.86
C LEU A 204 14.64 0.25 8.06
N LEU A 205 14.03 1.21 7.38
CA LEU A 205 14.30 2.64 7.57
C LEU A 205 13.97 3.10 8.99
N VAL A 206 12.83 2.69 9.56
CA VAL A 206 12.48 2.99 10.95
C VAL A 206 13.53 2.42 11.92
N TRP A 207 13.98 1.19 11.68
CA TRP A 207 14.98 0.55 12.53
C TRP A 207 16.33 1.26 12.47
N VAL A 208 16.79 1.61 11.26
CA VAL A 208 18.04 2.39 11.07
C VAL A 208 17.92 3.78 11.71
N GLY A 209 16.77 4.44 11.59
CA GLY A 209 16.51 5.74 12.22
C GLY A 209 16.54 5.66 13.75
N ALA A 210 15.90 4.65 14.33
CA ALA A 210 15.92 4.41 15.78
C ALA A 210 17.34 4.15 16.30
N TYR A 211 18.13 3.34 15.58
CA TYR A 211 19.53 3.08 15.94
C TYR A 211 20.40 4.34 15.86
N SER A 212 20.22 5.16 14.82
CA SER A 212 20.95 6.42 14.66
C SER A 212 20.64 7.42 15.79
N LEU A 213 19.36 7.52 16.20
CA LEU A 213 18.95 8.34 17.33
C LEU A 213 19.55 7.83 18.65
N ALA A 214 19.50 6.51 18.90
CA ALA A 214 20.08 5.92 20.10
C ALA A 214 21.58 6.22 20.24
N ASN A 215 22.35 6.07 19.15
CA ASN A 215 23.79 6.36 19.14
C ASN A 215 24.12 7.85 19.29
N SER A 216 23.19 8.75 18.95
CA SER A 216 23.39 10.20 19.12
C SER A 216 23.09 10.68 20.54
N LEU A 217 22.32 9.90 21.33
CA LEU A 217 21.90 10.24 22.69
C LEU A 217 22.87 9.74 23.76
N THR A 218 23.55 8.61 23.53
CA THR A 218 24.61 8.09 24.43
C THR A 218 25.67 9.13 24.79
N PRO A 219 26.28 9.90 23.86
CA PRO A 219 27.30 10.88 24.23
C PRO A 219 26.75 12.02 25.11
N LYS A 220 25.45 12.34 25.02
CA LYS A 220 24.83 13.37 25.88
C LYS A 220 24.60 12.89 27.30
N LEU A 221 24.35 11.59 27.49
CA LEU A 221 24.21 10.99 28.82
C LEU A 221 25.55 10.99 29.56
N ASP A 222 26.64 10.68 28.87
CA ASP A 222 27.99 10.70 29.47
C ASP A 222 28.42 12.13 29.83
N GLN A 223 28.12 13.11 28.96
CA GLN A 223 28.35 14.52 29.27
C GLN A 223 27.52 15.01 30.46
N ALA A 224 26.22 14.68 30.51
CA ALA A 224 25.36 15.03 31.64
C ALA A 224 25.86 14.40 32.95
N ARG A 225 26.34 13.15 32.90
CA ARG A 225 26.91 12.45 34.05
C ARG A 225 28.22 13.11 34.52
N ALA A 226 29.08 13.53 33.59
CA ALA A 226 30.32 14.23 33.91
C ALA A 226 30.05 15.60 34.58
N VAL A 227 29.09 16.37 34.04
CA VAL A 227 28.69 17.67 34.62
C VAL A 227 28.08 17.47 36.02
N ALA A 228 27.22 16.47 36.21
CA ALA A 228 26.64 16.17 37.52
C ALA A 228 27.71 15.75 38.55
N ALA A 229 28.70 14.94 38.14
CA ALA A 229 29.81 14.56 38.99
C ALA A 229 30.68 15.76 39.38
N GLN A 230 30.96 16.67 38.45
CA GLN A 230 31.71 17.89 38.71
C GLN A 230 30.97 18.83 39.69
N ALA A 231 29.66 19.04 39.48
CA ALA A 231 28.84 19.86 40.36
C ALA A 231 28.74 19.27 41.79
N THR A 232 28.70 17.94 41.90
CA THR A 232 28.70 17.26 43.21
C THR A 232 30.03 17.47 43.92
N ASN A 233 31.15 17.36 43.21
CA ASN A 233 32.48 17.61 43.77
C ASN A 233 32.66 19.07 44.20
N SER A 234 32.18 20.04 43.41
CA SER A 234 32.28 21.46 43.79
C SER A 234 31.46 21.74 45.05
N LEU A 235 30.23 21.21 45.14
CA LEU A 235 29.41 21.36 46.35
C LEU A 235 30.07 20.74 47.59
N MET A 236 30.75 19.59 47.46
CA MET A 236 31.50 19.00 48.57
C MET A 236 32.67 19.88 49.01
N VAL A 237 33.41 20.47 48.06
CA VAL A 237 34.52 21.39 48.36
C VAL A 237 34.00 22.67 49.00
N ASP A 238 32.93 23.26 48.47
CA ASP A 238 32.32 24.48 49.00
C ASP A 238 31.77 24.25 50.41
N ALA A 239 31.11 23.10 50.66
CA ALA A 239 30.63 22.73 51.98
C ALA A 239 31.80 22.50 52.97
N ALA A 240 32.89 21.85 52.56
CA ALA A 240 34.06 21.65 53.39
C ALA A 240 34.75 22.97 53.76
N ASN A 241 34.87 23.88 52.80
CA ASN A 241 35.44 25.22 53.02
C ASN A 241 34.55 26.06 53.95
N ALA A 242 33.23 26.04 53.76
CA ALA A 242 32.30 26.74 54.63
C ALA A 242 32.41 26.25 56.08
N LEU A 243 32.50 24.93 56.28
CA LEU A 243 32.67 24.34 57.61
C LEU A 243 34.00 24.74 58.27
N GLN A 244 35.11 24.79 57.53
CA GLN A 244 36.41 25.19 58.08
C GLN A 244 36.46 26.67 58.46
N VAL A 245 36.01 27.57 57.57
CA VAL A 245 36.07 29.02 57.80
C VAL A 245 35.25 29.44 59.02
N ASP A 246 34.06 28.85 59.19
CA ASP A 246 33.21 29.19 60.32
C ASP A 246 33.75 28.61 61.63
N THR A 247 34.25 27.37 61.63
CA THR A 247 34.77 26.72 62.86
C THR A 247 36.00 27.44 63.40
N ASP A 248 36.94 27.83 62.54
CA ASP A 248 38.17 28.54 62.94
C ASP A 248 37.85 29.93 63.51
N ARG A 249 36.89 30.64 62.89
CA ARG A 249 36.45 31.96 63.35
C ARG A 249 35.80 31.89 64.74
N TYR A 250 34.93 30.91 64.97
CA TYR A 250 34.30 30.74 66.28
C TYR A 250 35.28 30.26 67.35
N LEU A 251 36.23 29.38 67.02
CA LEU A 251 37.29 28.96 67.94
C LEU A 251 38.20 30.12 68.36
N ALA A 252 38.66 30.93 67.40
CA ALA A 252 39.47 32.11 67.70
C ALA A 252 38.72 33.08 68.64
N ARG A 253 37.41 33.26 68.41
CA ARG A 253 36.58 34.14 69.25
C ARG A 253 36.34 33.58 70.66
N ILE A 254 36.15 32.26 70.79
CA ILE A 254 36.07 31.60 72.10
C ILE A 254 37.38 31.81 72.87
N ILE A 255 38.54 31.64 72.21
CA ILE A 255 39.85 31.87 72.83
C ILE A 255 40.00 33.33 73.28
N GLU A 256 39.59 34.29 72.45
CA GLU A 256 39.63 35.71 72.81
C GLU A 256 38.74 36.01 74.04
N LEU A 257 37.50 35.52 74.05
CA LEU A 257 36.59 35.68 75.18
C LEU A 257 37.11 34.99 76.45
N LEU A 258 37.72 33.81 76.31
CA LEU A 258 38.31 33.10 77.43
C LEU A 258 39.52 33.86 78.00
N ASN A 259 40.39 34.42 77.14
CA ASN A 259 41.54 35.21 77.55
C ASN A 259 41.12 36.50 78.26
N VAL A 260 40.13 37.21 77.71
CA VAL A 260 39.57 38.40 78.34
C VAL A 260 38.94 38.05 79.68
N ASN A 261 38.10 37.01 79.74
CA ASN A 261 37.43 36.62 80.98
C ASN A 261 38.39 36.12 82.07
N SER A 262 39.40 35.32 81.69
CA SER A 262 40.42 34.82 82.62
C SER A 262 41.33 35.93 83.16
N SER A 263 41.59 36.99 82.40
CA SER A 263 42.34 38.17 82.89
C SER A 263 41.66 38.86 84.07
N PHE A 264 40.34 38.70 84.18
CA PHE A 264 39.51 39.21 85.27
C PHE A 264 39.19 38.16 86.34
N GLY A 265 39.74 36.94 86.22
CA GLY A 265 39.45 35.83 87.11
C GLY A 265 38.06 35.22 86.94
N GLY A 266 37.41 35.44 85.79
CA GLY A 266 36.09 34.90 85.47
C GLY A 266 36.12 33.54 84.77
N ILE A 267 34.97 32.86 84.78
CA ILE A 267 34.75 31.53 84.17
C ILE A 267 33.68 31.66 83.09
N LEU A 268 33.99 31.22 81.85
CA LEU A 268 33.01 31.19 80.76
C LEU A 268 32.13 29.94 80.94
N THR A 269 30.81 30.12 81.09
CA THR A 269 29.88 29.02 81.40
C THR A 269 29.12 28.53 80.18
N ARG A 270 28.81 29.41 79.22
CA ARG A 270 28.09 29.05 77.99
C ARG A 270 28.57 29.88 76.82
N TYR A 271 28.72 29.25 75.66
CA TYR A 271 28.94 29.90 74.38
C TYR A 271 28.10 29.17 73.33
N GLU A 272 27.17 29.87 72.69
CA GLU A 272 26.23 29.30 71.74
C GLU A 272 26.12 30.19 70.50
N VAL A 273 26.17 29.57 69.32
CA VAL A 273 26.07 30.26 68.03
C VAL A 273 24.73 29.88 67.42
N ASN A 274 23.83 30.85 67.32
CA ASN A 274 22.51 30.67 66.71
C ASN A 274 22.38 31.64 65.53
N ASP A 275 22.37 31.09 64.31
CA ASP A 275 22.11 31.83 63.06
C ASP A 275 23.02 33.06 62.86
N GLY A 276 24.32 32.88 63.13
CA GLY A 276 25.34 33.92 63.02
C GLY A 276 25.38 34.93 64.17
N LYS A 277 24.48 34.83 65.15
CA LYS A 277 24.53 35.59 66.41
C LYS A 277 25.18 34.75 67.51
N VAL A 278 26.07 35.37 68.26
CA VAL A 278 26.81 34.70 69.33
C VAL A 278 26.24 35.12 70.67
N GLU A 279 25.66 34.17 71.40
CA GLU A 279 25.28 34.36 72.79
C GLU A 279 26.30 33.70 73.71
N TRP A 280 26.81 34.44 74.69
CA TRP A 280 27.74 33.90 75.67
C TRP A 280 27.39 34.33 77.08
N THR A 281 27.73 33.50 78.05
CA THR A 281 27.50 33.74 79.47
C THR A 281 28.78 33.45 80.24
N ALA A 282 29.15 34.36 81.12
CA ALA A 282 30.34 34.26 81.95
C ALA A 282 30.04 34.66 83.40
N LEU A 283 30.77 34.06 84.33
CA LEU A 283 30.81 34.43 85.75
C LEU A 283 32.07 35.25 86.00
N ILE A 284 31.95 36.42 86.61
CA ILE A 284 33.07 37.33 86.84
C ILE A 284 33.09 37.76 88.31
N PRO A 285 34.25 37.94 88.94
CA PRO A 285 34.35 38.48 90.30
C PRO A 285 33.63 39.84 90.44
N SER A 286 32.97 40.05 91.57
CA SER A 286 32.19 41.27 91.86
C SER A 286 32.99 42.58 91.88
N ALA A 287 34.31 42.50 91.79
CA ALA A 287 35.21 43.66 91.69
C ALA A 287 35.25 44.27 90.27
N VAL A 288 34.77 43.56 89.25
CA VAL A 288 34.87 43.96 87.84
C VAL A 288 33.51 44.47 87.36
N GLN A 289 33.51 45.64 86.73
CA GLN A 289 32.27 46.24 86.22
C GLN A 289 31.85 45.57 84.89
N PRO A 290 30.57 45.14 84.75
CA PRO A 290 30.08 44.47 83.53
C PRO A 290 30.27 45.27 82.23
N GLY A 291 30.33 46.60 82.34
CA GLY A 291 30.49 47.51 81.20
C GLY A 291 31.80 47.37 80.44
N GLN A 292 32.85 46.79 81.03
CA GLN A 292 34.13 46.58 80.35
C GLN A 292 34.11 45.41 79.36
N LEU A 293 33.06 44.58 79.38
CA LEU A 293 32.94 43.38 78.55
C LEU A 293 31.79 43.45 77.55
N HIS A 294 31.21 44.65 77.35
CA HIS A 294 30.00 44.85 76.53
C HIS A 294 28.88 43.84 76.87
N ALA A 295 28.79 43.46 78.15
CA ALA A 295 27.87 42.44 78.63
C ALA A 295 26.91 43.01 79.67
N THR A 296 25.72 42.43 79.74
CA THR A 296 24.68 42.83 80.69
C THR A 296 24.69 41.86 81.87
N ALA A 297 24.71 42.38 83.10
CA ALA A 297 24.59 41.55 84.30
C ALA A 297 23.16 40.99 84.40
N ILE A 298 23.01 39.67 84.49
CA ILE A 298 21.71 39.01 84.65
C ILE A 298 21.45 38.66 86.11
N GLY A 299 22.50 38.31 86.88
CA GLY A 299 22.34 37.85 88.24
C GLY A 299 23.65 37.65 88.97
N MET A 300 23.57 37.06 90.17
CA MET A 300 24.73 36.71 90.99
C MET A 300 24.63 35.23 91.34
N LYS A 301 25.71 34.49 91.10
CA LYS A 301 25.78 33.05 91.36
C LYS A 301 27.13 32.73 92.00
N GLU A 302 27.11 32.05 93.14
CA GLU A 302 28.31 31.59 93.86
C GLU A 302 29.31 32.72 94.19
N GLY A 303 28.82 33.92 94.50
CA GLY A 303 29.67 35.08 94.84
C GLY A 303 30.26 35.82 93.63
N MET A 304 29.96 35.38 92.41
CA MET A 304 30.34 36.02 91.15
C MET A 304 29.13 36.61 90.43
N ILE A 305 29.34 37.66 89.64
CA ILE A 305 28.32 38.28 88.79
C ILE A 305 28.20 37.46 87.50
N GLU A 306 27.00 37.01 87.18
CA GLU A 306 26.68 36.38 85.91
C GLU A 306 26.36 37.46 84.88
N VAL A 307 27.17 37.51 83.82
CA VAL A 307 26.97 38.44 82.70
C VAL A 307 26.64 37.66 81.43
N LYS A 308 25.74 38.21 80.62
CA LYS A 308 25.46 37.74 79.26
C LYS A 308 25.81 38.81 78.26
N GLY A 309 26.60 38.42 77.27
CA GLY A 309 26.88 39.20 76.09
C GLY A 309 26.17 38.59 74.89
N THR A 310 25.73 39.46 74.00
CA THR A 310 25.25 39.11 72.66
C THR A 310 26.07 39.91 71.66
N ASN A 311 26.60 39.24 70.64
CA ASN A 311 27.30 39.85 69.52
C ASN A 311 26.58 39.51 68.22
#